data_AF-A0A960IDZ1-F1
#
_entry.id   AF-A0A960IDZ1-F1
#
_cell.length_a   1.000
_cell.length_b   1.000
_cell.length_c   1.000
_cell.angle_alpha   90.00
_cell.angle_beta   90.00
_cell.angle_gamma   90.00
#
_symmetry.space_group_name_H-M   'P 1'
#
loop_
_entity.id
_entity.type
_entity.pdbx_description
1 polymer ?
#
loop_
_entity_poly.entity_id
_entity_poly.type
_entity_poly.pdbx_seq_one_letter_code
_entity_poly.pdbx_strand_id
1 'polypeptide(L)'
;MREVVRRYVDPLDAVWLRAAADVGLRVERASDAFASTDGHGLLVLGTPETLDADDCLAQMIFHELCHALVQGPESFAWVDWGLDNETDRDVVREHACLRAQAALLDPLDLRVALGPTTDFRVYYDALPANPLDGDDASVALAKEALARVDTPPWAPHLRRALDATARIVAAVREAGGDALDGELPPLWAR
;
A
#
# COMPACT_ATOMS: atom_id res chain seq x y z
N MET A 1 21.50 32.75 14.16
CA MET A 1 20.57 31.71 13.67
C MET A 1 21.39 30.47 13.40
N ARG A 2 20.96 29.29 13.87
CA ARG A 2 21.68 28.02 13.63
C ARG A 2 21.32 27.50 12.23
N GLU A 3 22.29 26.95 11.50
CA GLU A 3 22.06 26.28 10.22
C GLU A 3 21.30 24.95 10.41
N VAL A 4 20.27 24.73 9.59
CA VAL A 4 19.49 23.49 9.56
C VAL A 4 20.09 22.56 8.50
N VAL A 5 20.70 21.46 8.95
CA VAL A 5 21.41 20.49 8.07
C VAL A 5 20.72 19.12 8.01
N ARG A 6 19.60 18.95 8.71
CA ARG A 6 18.80 17.71 8.76
C ARG A 6 17.31 18.08 8.76
N ARG A 7 16.49 17.24 8.15
CA ARG A 7 15.03 17.27 8.24
C ARG A 7 14.53 15.98 8.88
N TYR A 8 13.40 16.06 9.58
CA TYR A 8 12.67 14.86 9.98
C TYR A 8 12.04 14.20 8.74
N VAL A 9 12.01 12.88 8.74
CA VAL A 9 11.29 12.06 7.78
C VAL A 9 10.56 11.01 8.60
N ASP A 10 9.29 10.81 8.32
CA ASP A 10 8.55 9.73 8.98
C ASP A 10 9.23 8.37 8.69
N PRO A 11 9.47 7.52 9.70
CA PRO A 11 10.10 6.23 9.49
C PRO A 11 9.36 5.31 8.49
N LEU A 12 8.02 5.31 8.48
CA LEU A 12 7.25 4.53 7.52
C LEU A 12 7.40 5.12 6.11
N ASP A 13 7.32 6.44 5.96
CA ASP A 13 7.57 7.10 4.67
C ASP A 13 8.95 6.75 4.12
N ALA A 14 9.99 6.79 4.97
CA ALA A 14 11.36 6.48 4.56
C ALA A 14 11.50 5.03 4.06
N VAL A 15 10.84 4.07 4.71
CA VAL A 15 10.82 2.66 4.31
C VAL A 15 10.16 2.51 2.94
N TRP A 16 8.97 3.06 2.75
CA TRP A 16 8.19 2.84 1.54
C TRP A 16 8.68 3.67 0.35
N LEU A 17 9.18 4.88 0.56
CA LEU A 17 9.88 5.64 -0.48
C LEU A 17 11.13 4.90 -0.96
N ARG A 18 11.86 4.24 -0.04
CA ARG A 18 13.02 3.43 -0.41
C ARG A 18 12.61 2.17 -1.17
N ALA A 19 11.53 1.51 -0.74
CA ALA A 19 11.00 0.34 -1.43
C ALA A 19 10.55 0.69 -2.85
N ALA A 20 9.80 1.79 -3.03
CA ALA A 20 9.40 2.31 -4.34
C ALA A 20 10.62 2.56 -5.23
N ALA A 21 11.63 3.27 -4.72
CA ALA A 21 12.85 3.55 -5.47
C ALA A 21 13.60 2.27 -5.89
N ASP A 22 13.68 1.29 -4.99
CA ASP A 22 14.35 0.03 -5.28
C ASP A 22 13.62 -0.81 -6.35
N VAL A 23 12.29 -0.72 -6.46
CA VAL A 23 11.51 -1.39 -7.51
C VAL A 23 11.42 -0.57 -8.81
N GLY A 24 12.12 0.58 -8.89
CA GLY A 24 12.21 1.41 -10.08
C GLY A 24 11.20 2.56 -10.16
N LEU A 25 10.51 2.88 -9.06
CA LEU A 25 9.53 3.97 -8.99
C LEU A 25 10.09 5.19 -8.25
N ARG A 26 9.80 6.37 -8.78
CA ARG A 26 10.02 7.65 -8.14
C ARG A 26 8.66 8.20 -7.72
N VAL A 27 8.51 8.45 -6.42
CA VAL A 27 7.25 8.95 -5.87
C VAL A 27 7.24 10.48 -5.87
N GLU A 28 6.21 11.08 -6.44
CA GLU A 28 5.90 12.50 -6.35
C GLU A 28 4.56 12.72 -5.64
N ARG A 29 4.41 13.88 -4.98
CA ARG A 29 3.15 14.27 -4.34
C ARG A 29 2.51 15.41 -5.11
N ALA A 30 1.24 15.29 -5.47
CA ALA A 30 0.50 16.29 -6.24
C ALA A 30 -0.91 16.49 -5.68
N SER A 31 -1.47 17.70 -5.78
CA SER A 31 -2.79 18.03 -5.23
C SER A 31 -3.96 17.77 -6.20
N ASP A 32 -3.66 17.29 -7.41
CA ASP A 32 -4.61 17.08 -8.50
C ASP A 32 -4.65 15.61 -8.98
N ALA A 33 -4.07 14.70 -8.19
CA ALA A 33 -4.11 13.26 -8.42
C ALA A 33 -4.40 12.51 -7.12
N PHE A 34 -5.09 11.37 -7.21
CA PHE A 34 -5.26 10.45 -6.08
C PHE A 34 -4.08 9.46 -6.04
N ALA A 35 -3.97 8.64 -7.08
CA ALA A 35 -2.80 7.83 -7.40
C ALA A 35 -2.73 7.65 -8.92
N SER A 36 -1.54 7.74 -9.50
CA SER A 36 -1.32 7.47 -10.93
C SER A 36 0.13 7.13 -11.23
N THR A 37 0.36 6.21 -12.18
CA THR A 37 1.70 5.97 -12.73
C THR A 37 1.74 6.29 -14.22
N ASP A 38 2.87 6.82 -14.68
CA ASP A 38 3.08 7.14 -16.10
C ASP A 38 3.58 5.95 -16.94
N GLY A 39 3.80 4.79 -16.32
CA GLY A 39 4.42 3.61 -16.96
C GLY A 39 5.90 3.82 -17.34
N HIS A 40 6.56 4.84 -16.80
CA HIS A 40 7.96 5.19 -17.06
C HIS A 40 8.73 5.47 -15.75
N GLY A 41 8.25 4.92 -14.64
CA GLY A 41 8.91 4.99 -13.34
C GLY A 41 8.48 6.17 -12.47
N LEU A 42 7.44 6.93 -12.83
CA LEU A 42 6.82 7.90 -11.94
C LEU A 42 5.57 7.30 -11.28
N LEU A 43 5.45 7.47 -9.98
CA LEU A 43 4.22 7.26 -9.22
C LEU A 43 3.82 8.58 -8.55
N VAL A 44 2.72 9.17 -8.98
CA VAL A 44 2.14 10.38 -8.41
C VAL A 44 1.08 9.98 -7.39
N LEU A 45 1.18 10.50 -6.17
CA LEU A 45 0.21 10.27 -5.10
C LEU A 45 -0.34 11.61 -4.58
N GLY A 46 -1.61 11.64 -4.18
CA GLY A 46 -2.26 12.82 -3.61
C GLY A 46 -1.47 13.44 -2.45
N THR A 47 -1.52 14.75 -2.25
CA THR A 47 -1.00 15.37 -1.01
C THR A 47 -1.92 15.02 0.16
N PRO A 48 -1.46 15.11 1.43
CA PRO A 48 -2.30 14.74 2.58
C PRO A 48 -3.65 15.47 2.62
N GLU A 49 -3.75 16.66 2.04
CA GLU A 49 -4.98 17.45 1.98
C GLU A 49 -6.00 16.93 0.97
N THR A 50 -5.60 16.03 0.07
CA THR A 50 -6.44 15.48 -1.01
C THR A 50 -6.72 14.00 -0.86
N LEU A 51 -6.21 13.38 0.21
CA LEU A 51 -6.39 11.98 0.56
C LEU A 51 -7.35 11.87 1.75
N ASP A 52 -7.84 10.66 2.02
CA ASP A 52 -8.66 10.42 3.20
C ASP A 52 -7.84 10.69 4.48
N ALA A 53 -8.50 11.12 5.55
CA ALA A 53 -7.79 11.59 6.75
C ALA A 53 -6.95 10.49 7.45
N ASP A 54 -7.25 9.24 7.17
CA ASP A 54 -6.56 8.05 7.64
C ASP A 54 -5.63 7.43 6.57
N ASP A 55 -5.43 8.08 5.42
CA ASP A 55 -4.41 7.68 4.45
C ASP A 55 -3.00 8.03 4.94
N CYS A 56 -2.08 7.09 4.76
CA CYS A 56 -0.64 7.34 4.89
C CYS A 56 0.13 6.99 3.62
N LEU A 57 1.28 7.63 3.41
CA LEU A 57 2.09 7.41 2.21
C LEU A 57 2.55 5.95 2.08
N ALA A 58 2.84 5.30 3.21
CA ALA A 58 3.20 3.89 3.25
C ALA A 58 2.08 2.98 2.69
N GLN A 59 0.84 3.20 3.13
CA GLN A 59 -0.34 2.48 2.64
C GLN A 59 -0.53 2.71 1.15
N MET A 60 -0.48 3.98 0.70
CA MET A 60 -0.68 4.33 -0.71
C MET A 60 0.37 3.64 -1.60
N ILE A 61 1.65 3.70 -1.25
CA ILE A 61 2.70 3.01 -2.02
C ILE A 61 2.47 1.49 -2.00
N PHE A 62 2.10 0.91 -0.86
CA PHE A 62 1.88 -0.53 -0.77
C PHE A 62 0.71 -0.99 -1.64
N HIS A 63 -0.38 -0.24 -1.64
CA HIS A 63 -1.56 -0.50 -2.45
C HIS A 63 -1.22 -0.49 -3.96
N GLU A 64 -0.50 0.52 -4.41
CA GLU A 64 -0.05 0.62 -5.80
C GLU A 64 0.87 -0.54 -6.21
N LEU A 65 1.74 -1.01 -5.30
CA LEU A 65 2.56 -2.20 -5.55
C LEU A 65 1.71 -3.48 -5.60
N CYS A 66 0.60 -3.55 -4.87
CA CYS A 66 -0.35 -4.65 -4.98
C CYS A 66 -1.09 -4.64 -6.32
N HIS A 67 -1.44 -3.47 -6.86
CA HIS A 67 -1.94 -3.35 -8.22
C HIS A 67 -0.94 -3.86 -9.25
N ALA A 68 0.32 -3.43 -9.15
CA ALA A 68 1.37 -3.91 -10.03
C ALA A 68 1.53 -5.44 -9.92
N LEU A 69 1.46 -6.02 -8.72
CA LEU A 69 1.52 -7.48 -8.53
C LEU A 69 0.36 -8.19 -9.24
N VAL A 70 -0.86 -7.66 -9.16
CA VAL A 70 -2.05 -8.23 -9.84
C VAL A 70 -1.88 -8.18 -11.35
N GLN A 71 -1.40 -7.06 -11.88
CA GLN A 71 -1.24 -6.85 -13.33
C GLN A 71 -0.01 -7.55 -13.92
N GLY A 72 0.98 -7.87 -13.10
CA GLY A 72 2.22 -8.51 -13.53
C GLY A 72 3.35 -7.52 -13.83
N PRO A 73 4.58 -8.02 -14.04
CA PRO A 73 5.78 -7.18 -14.10
C PRO A 73 5.81 -6.26 -15.33
N GLU A 74 5.13 -6.63 -16.42
CA GLU A 74 5.01 -5.80 -17.62
C GLU A 74 4.23 -4.51 -17.36
N SER A 75 3.42 -4.46 -16.30
CA SER A 75 2.57 -3.31 -15.95
C SER A 75 3.35 -2.06 -15.56
N PHE A 76 4.63 -2.20 -15.19
CA PHE A 76 5.53 -1.06 -14.97
C PHE A 76 5.77 -0.21 -16.22
N ALA A 77 5.44 -0.73 -17.41
CA ALA A 77 5.52 0.00 -18.68
C ALA A 77 4.16 0.63 -19.10
N TRP A 78 3.12 0.51 -18.28
CA TRP A 78 1.76 0.94 -18.59
C TRP A 78 1.33 2.08 -17.68
N VAL A 79 0.60 3.03 -18.25
CA VAL A 79 -0.07 4.07 -17.46
C VAL A 79 -1.08 3.39 -16.53
N ASP A 80 -1.06 3.78 -15.26
CA ASP A 80 -1.92 3.25 -14.19
C ASP A 80 -1.96 1.71 -14.12
N TRP A 81 -0.81 1.06 -14.37
CA TRP A 81 -0.71 -0.41 -14.43
C TRP A 81 -1.61 -1.08 -15.47
N GLY A 82 -2.15 -0.30 -16.42
CA GLY A 82 -3.16 -0.72 -17.40
C GLY A 82 -4.59 -0.76 -16.86
N LEU A 83 -4.85 -0.22 -15.67
CA LEU A 83 -6.18 -0.11 -15.07
C LEU A 83 -6.97 1.05 -15.66
N ASP A 84 -8.30 0.93 -15.62
CA ASP A 84 -9.26 1.98 -15.94
C ASP A 84 -9.94 2.43 -14.65
N ASN A 85 -9.75 3.71 -14.32
CA ASN A 85 -10.26 4.34 -13.11
C ASN A 85 -11.60 5.09 -13.36
N GLU A 86 -12.10 5.11 -14.60
CA GLU A 86 -13.33 5.82 -14.97
C GLU A 86 -14.56 4.90 -15.04
N THR A 87 -14.35 3.58 -15.09
CA THR A 87 -15.43 2.61 -15.26
C THR A 87 -15.27 1.38 -14.35
N ASP A 88 -16.34 0.61 -14.19
CA ASP A 88 -16.34 -0.60 -13.37
C ASP A 88 -15.56 -1.78 -13.99
N ARG A 89 -14.88 -1.57 -15.12
CA ARG A 89 -14.15 -2.62 -15.87
C ARG A 89 -13.19 -3.40 -14.99
N ASP A 90 -12.48 -2.70 -14.10
CA ASP A 90 -11.37 -3.25 -13.33
C ASP A 90 -11.69 -3.46 -11.84
N VAL A 91 -12.97 -3.42 -11.44
CA VAL A 91 -13.40 -3.72 -10.05
C VAL A 91 -12.92 -5.10 -9.58
N VAL A 92 -12.88 -6.10 -10.47
CA VAL A 92 -12.34 -7.43 -10.12
C VAL A 92 -10.84 -7.40 -9.82
N ARG A 93 -10.09 -6.50 -10.46
CA ARG A 93 -8.66 -6.30 -10.19
C ARG A 93 -8.42 -5.52 -8.92
N GLU A 94 -9.28 -4.55 -8.63
CA GLU A 94 -9.33 -3.88 -7.34
C GLU A 94 -9.54 -4.90 -6.21
N HIS A 95 -10.57 -5.73 -6.30
CA HIS A 95 -10.79 -6.80 -5.33
C HIS A 95 -9.60 -7.77 -5.20
N ALA A 96 -8.92 -8.09 -6.31
CA ALA A 96 -7.73 -8.93 -6.27
C ALA A 96 -6.55 -8.25 -5.56
N CYS A 97 -6.37 -6.95 -5.80
CA CYS A 97 -5.40 -6.10 -5.12
C CYS A 97 -5.63 -6.14 -3.61
N LEU A 98 -6.87 -5.89 -3.18
CA LEU A 98 -7.28 -5.89 -1.78
C LEU A 98 -7.11 -7.24 -1.09
N ARG A 99 -7.40 -8.35 -1.79
CA ARG A 99 -7.15 -9.71 -1.29
C ARG A 99 -5.65 -9.98 -1.13
N ALA A 100 -4.82 -9.58 -2.11
CA ALA A 100 -3.37 -9.73 -2.03
C ALA A 100 -2.78 -8.86 -0.90
N GLN A 101 -3.26 -7.62 -0.77
CA GLN A 101 -2.93 -6.69 0.30
C GLN A 101 -3.23 -7.31 1.66
N ALA A 102 -4.46 -7.78 1.89
CA ALA A 102 -4.83 -8.45 3.13
C ALA A 102 -3.95 -9.68 3.41
N ALA A 103 -3.75 -10.57 2.43
CA ALA A 103 -2.96 -11.79 2.61
C ALA A 103 -1.49 -11.52 2.95
N LEU A 104 -0.92 -10.39 2.49
CA LEU A 104 0.44 -9.97 2.83
C LEU A 104 0.53 -9.31 4.22
N LEU A 105 -0.53 -8.65 4.68
CA LEU A 105 -0.57 -7.94 5.95
C LEU A 105 -0.99 -8.82 7.13
N ASP A 106 -1.83 -9.84 6.90
CA ASP A 106 -2.37 -10.74 7.92
C ASP A 106 -1.27 -11.35 8.81
N PRO A 107 -0.19 -11.95 8.27
CA PRO A 107 0.83 -12.59 9.10
C PRO A 107 1.65 -11.60 9.94
N LEU A 108 1.54 -10.30 9.65
CA LEU A 108 2.30 -9.22 10.27
C LEU A 108 1.45 -8.37 11.23
N ASP A 109 0.16 -8.69 11.38
CA ASP A 109 -0.79 -7.89 12.18
C ASP A 109 -0.88 -6.42 11.73
N LEU A 110 -0.85 -6.22 10.40
CA LEU A 110 -0.84 -4.90 9.76
C LEU A 110 -2.12 -4.57 8.97
N ARG A 111 -3.16 -5.43 9.01
CA ARG A 111 -4.39 -5.23 8.21
C ARG A 111 -5.05 -3.87 8.39
N VAL A 112 -5.10 -3.40 9.64
CA VAL A 112 -5.70 -2.11 10.00
C VAL A 112 -4.79 -0.97 9.57
N ALA A 113 -3.50 -1.08 9.88
CA ALA A 113 -2.53 0.00 9.67
C ALA A 113 -2.25 0.32 8.20
N LEU A 114 -2.38 -0.66 7.31
CA LEU A 114 -2.13 -0.51 5.87
C LEU A 114 -3.32 -1.01 5.03
N GLY A 115 -4.53 -1.05 5.59
CA GLY A 115 -5.75 -1.34 4.82
C GLY A 115 -6.14 -0.16 3.92
N PRO A 116 -7.04 -0.35 2.94
CA PRO A 116 -7.60 0.76 2.17
C PRO A 116 -8.49 1.65 3.06
N THR A 117 -8.69 2.88 2.63
CA THR A 117 -9.49 3.93 3.29
C THR A 117 -10.72 4.34 2.47
N THR A 118 -10.66 4.11 1.16
CA THR A 118 -11.71 4.42 0.18
C THR A 118 -12.98 3.58 0.39
N ASP A 119 -14.00 3.79 -0.46
CA ASP A 119 -15.25 3.02 -0.45
C ASP A 119 -15.04 1.50 -0.54
N PHE A 120 -13.90 1.03 -1.07
CA PHE A 120 -13.54 -0.39 -1.10
C PHE A 120 -13.15 -0.96 0.27
N ARG A 121 -13.03 -0.12 1.31
CA ARG A 121 -12.83 -0.57 2.69
C ARG A 121 -13.95 -1.51 3.14
N VAL A 122 -15.19 -1.28 2.70
CA VAL A 122 -16.32 -2.18 3.00
C VAL A 122 -16.08 -3.59 2.47
N TYR A 123 -15.50 -3.72 1.27
CA TYR A 123 -15.12 -5.01 0.71
C TYR A 123 -13.96 -5.64 1.48
N TYR A 124 -12.92 -4.86 1.78
CA TYR A 124 -11.72 -5.33 2.47
C TYR A 124 -12.01 -5.84 3.90
N ASP A 125 -12.87 -5.15 4.64
CA ASP A 125 -13.29 -5.54 5.99
C ASP A 125 -14.21 -6.76 5.99
N ALA A 126 -14.94 -6.99 4.88
CA ALA A 126 -15.79 -8.17 4.69
C ALA A 126 -15.03 -9.42 4.24
N LEU A 127 -13.72 -9.31 3.96
CA LEU A 127 -12.91 -10.46 3.54
C LEU A 127 -12.91 -11.57 4.60
N PRO A 128 -12.94 -12.85 4.18
CA PRO A 128 -12.81 -13.98 5.09
C PRO A 128 -11.46 -13.98 5.82
N ALA A 129 -11.38 -14.75 6.91
CA ALA A 129 -10.17 -14.89 7.71
C ALA A 129 -8.94 -15.32 6.89
N ASN A 130 -9.14 -16.14 5.85
CA ASN A 130 -8.16 -16.31 4.78
C ASN A 130 -8.62 -15.50 3.56
N PRO A 131 -7.97 -14.40 3.19
CA PRO A 131 -8.36 -13.55 2.06
C PRO A 131 -8.43 -14.25 0.69
N LEU A 132 -7.90 -15.47 0.59
CA LEU A 132 -7.89 -16.28 -0.63
C LEU A 132 -9.01 -17.34 -0.68
N ASP A 133 -9.91 -17.33 0.31
CA ASP A 133 -11.12 -18.15 0.28
C ASP A 133 -12.19 -17.50 -0.63
N GLY A 134 -12.93 -18.35 -1.33
CA GLY A 134 -13.94 -17.98 -2.34
C GLY A 134 -13.65 -18.59 -3.71
N ASP A 135 -14.57 -18.35 -4.65
CA ASP A 135 -14.52 -18.89 -6.02
C ASP A 135 -14.65 -17.81 -7.10
N ASP A 136 -14.70 -16.52 -6.72
CA ASP A 136 -14.77 -15.42 -7.66
C ASP A 136 -13.40 -15.14 -8.33
N ALA A 137 -13.44 -14.45 -9.47
CA ALA A 137 -12.26 -14.21 -10.31
C ALA A 137 -11.11 -13.45 -9.59
N SER A 138 -11.43 -12.63 -8.58
CA SER A 138 -10.40 -11.91 -7.82
C SER A 138 -9.51 -12.84 -7.00
N VAL A 139 -10.01 -14.01 -6.58
CA VAL A 139 -9.23 -15.01 -5.82
C VAL A 139 -8.10 -15.59 -6.66
N ALA A 140 -8.38 -15.91 -7.92
CA ALA A 140 -7.36 -16.44 -8.83
C ALA A 140 -6.27 -15.40 -9.10
N LEU A 141 -6.67 -14.16 -9.39
CA LEU A 141 -5.75 -13.03 -9.62
C LEU A 141 -4.90 -12.72 -8.37
N ALA A 142 -5.48 -12.74 -7.17
CA ALA A 142 -4.75 -12.52 -5.93
C ALA A 142 -3.71 -13.63 -5.67
N LYS A 143 -4.04 -14.90 -5.98
CA LYS A 143 -3.07 -16.01 -5.88
C LYS A 143 -1.90 -15.83 -6.84
N GLU A 144 -2.17 -15.39 -8.07
CA GLU A 144 -1.11 -15.06 -9.03
C GLU A 144 -0.24 -13.90 -8.56
N ALA A 145 -0.85 -12.84 -8.02
CA ALA A 145 -0.14 -11.70 -7.43
C ALA A 145 0.81 -12.15 -6.32
N LEU A 146 0.33 -12.98 -5.37
CA LEU A 146 1.15 -13.49 -4.28
C LEU A 146 2.30 -14.38 -4.75
N ALA A 147 2.13 -15.13 -5.84
CA ALA A 147 3.20 -15.93 -6.42
C ALA A 147 4.34 -15.08 -7.00
N ARG A 148 4.11 -13.79 -7.29
CA ARG A 148 5.10 -12.86 -7.86
C ARG A 148 5.91 -12.10 -6.80
N VAL A 149 5.48 -12.09 -5.55
CA VAL A 149 6.08 -11.29 -4.45
C VAL A 149 7.59 -11.51 -4.30
N ASP A 150 8.04 -12.74 -4.48
CA ASP A 150 9.45 -13.13 -4.34
C ASP A 150 10.20 -13.17 -5.69
N THR A 151 9.67 -12.45 -6.69
CA THR A 151 10.28 -12.29 -8.02
C THR A 151 10.54 -10.82 -8.36
N PRO A 152 11.46 -10.51 -9.30
CA PRO A 152 11.64 -9.14 -9.78
C PRO A 152 10.37 -8.56 -10.44
N PRO A 153 10.11 -7.25 -10.32
CA PRO A 153 10.95 -6.23 -9.65
C PRO A 153 10.69 -6.12 -8.14
N TRP A 154 9.69 -6.79 -7.58
CA TRP A 154 9.29 -6.61 -6.17
C TRP A 154 10.29 -7.18 -5.17
N ALA A 155 10.90 -8.33 -5.48
CA ALA A 155 11.83 -8.98 -4.58
C ALA A 155 13.22 -8.34 -4.61
N PRO A 156 13.90 -8.22 -3.45
CA PRO A 156 13.44 -8.52 -2.07
C PRO A 156 12.73 -7.33 -1.39
N HIS A 157 12.49 -6.26 -2.13
CA HIS A 157 12.17 -4.92 -1.63
C HIS A 157 10.83 -4.88 -0.89
N LEU A 158 9.80 -5.53 -1.43
CA LEU A 158 8.46 -5.54 -0.82
C LEU A 158 8.46 -6.23 0.54
N ARG A 159 9.07 -7.42 0.65
CA ARG A 159 9.19 -8.16 1.92
C ARG A 159 9.97 -7.35 2.97
N ARG A 160 11.08 -6.72 2.57
CA ARG A 160 11.86 -5.86 3.48
C ARG A 160 11.04 -4.67 3.99
N ALA A 161 10.22 -4.05 3.15
CA ALA A 161 9.37 -2.94 3.55
C ALA A 161 8.31 -3.38 4.57
N LEU A 162 7.61 -4.47 4.28
CA LEU A 162 6.61 -5.07 5.18
C LEU A 162 7.21 -5.46 6.54
N ASP A 163 8.36 -6.15 6.55
CA ASP A 163 9.05 -6.54 7.78
C ASP A 163 9.49 -5.33 8.61
N ALA A 164 9.98 -4.27 7.95
CA ALA A 164 10.39 -3.03 8.61
C ALA A 164 9.18 -2.30 9.20
N THR A 165 8.07 -2.21 8.46
CA THR A 165 6.82 -1.64 8.96
C THR A 165 6.30 -2.41 10.17
N ALA A 166 6.29 -3.75 10.14
CA ALA A 166 5.86 -4.56 11.28
C ALA A 166 6.68 -4.25 12.55
N ARG A 167 8.00 -4.07 12.42
CA ARG A 167 8.89 -3.70 13.54
C ARG A 167 8.62 -2.30 14.06
N ILE A 168 8.38 -1.32 13.17
CA ILE A 168 8.06 0.05 13.57
C ILE A 168 6.74 0.07 14.34
N VAL A 169 5.70 -0.55 13.79
CA VAL A 169 4.38 -0.62 14.42
C VAL A 169 4.46 -1.32 15.78
N ALA A 170 5.16 -2.46 15.87
CA ALA A 170 5.37 -3.15 17.14
C ALA A 170 6.06 -2.26 18.19
N ALA A 171 7.11 -1.54 17.81
CA ALA A 171 7.83 -0.64 18.72
C ALA A 171 6.95 0.52 19.21
N VAL A 172 6.10 1.08 18.33
CA VAL A 172 5.15 2.14 18.69
C VAL A 172 4.09 1.62 19.67
N ARG A 173 3.53 0.44 19.41
CA ARG A 173 2.57 -0.23 20.30
C ARG A 173 3.16 -0.52 21.68
N GLU A 174 4.36 -1.09 21.72
CA GLU A 174 5.09 -1.39 22.97
C GLU A 174 5.37 -0.13 23.81
N ALA A 175 5.58 1.02 23.16
CA ALA A 175 5.76 2.30 23.83
C ALA A 175 4.43 2.93 24.32
N GLY A 176 3.29 2.26 24.14
CA GLY A 176 1.97 2.77 24.48
C GLY A 176 1.40 3.76 23.46
N GLY A 177 1.93 3.79 22.25
CA GLY A 177 1.49 4.69 21.18
C GLY A 177 0.04 4.47 20.73
N ASP A 178 -0.57 3.33 21.07
CA ASP A 178 -1.98 3.05 20.84
C ASP A 178 -2.91 3.87 21.74
N ALA A 179 -2.40 4.31 22.90
CA ALA A 179 -3.15 5.04 23.90
C ALA A 179 -2.97 6.56 23.80
N LEU A 180 -2.51 7.06 22.66
CA LEU A 180 -2.43 8.50 22.42
C LEU A 180 -3.83 9.11 22.37
N ASP A 181 -4.04 10.20 23.12
CA ASP A 181 -5.30 10.93 23.12
C ASP A 181 -5.57 11.56 21.75
N GLY A 182 -6.79 11.40 21.24
CA GLY A 182 -7.25 11.94 19.96
C GLY A 182 -8.74 11.69 19.75
N GLU A 183 -9.34 12.34 18.76
CA GLU A 183 -10.75 12.08 18.40
C GLU A 183 -10.93 10.66 17.83
N LEU A 184 -9.91 10.13 17.17
CA LEU A 184 -9.84 8.80 16.60
C LEU A 184 -8.56 8.09 17.05
N PRO A 185 -8.59 6.75 17.17
CA PRO A 185 -7.39 5.99 17.48
C PRO A 185 -6.36 6.10 16.35
N PRO A 186 -5.04 6.01 16.65
CA PRO A 186 -4.01 5.94 15.62
C PRO A 186 -4.17 4.72 14.70
N LEU A 187 -3.65 4.79 13.47
CA LEU A 187 -3.71 3.71 12.47
C LEU A 187 -3.13 2.36 12.95
N TRP A 188 -2.18 2.41 13.87
CA TRP A 188 -1.57 1.21 14.46
C TRP A 188 -2.33 0.68 15.68
N ALA A 189 -3.37 1.34 16.16
CA ALA A 189 -4.16 0.84 17.28
C ALA A 189 -4.88 -0.47 16.94
N ARG A 190 -5.18 -1.25 17.97
CA ARG A 190 -5.95 -2.51 17.89
C ARG A 190 -7.38 -2.33 18.37
#